data_AF-A0A1B6EII5-F1
#
_entry.id   AF-A0A1B6EII5-F1
#
_cell.length_a   1.000
_cell.length_b   1.000
_cell.length_c   1.000
_cell.angle_alpha   90.00
_cell.angle_beta   90.00
_cell.angle_gamma   90.00
#
_symmetry.space_group_name_H-M   'P 1'
#
loop_
_entity.id
_entity.type
_entity.pdbx_description
1 polymer ?
#
loop_
_entity_poly.entity_id
_entity_poly.type
_entity_poly.pdbx_seq_one_letter_code
_entity_poly.pdbx_strand_id
1 'polypeptide(L)'
;NVMVYVGVPKDSDSEDHIKEAYRAIDEACSDMLTRRRVREKTEVPGALWHIYSARDADKIRDLLNKVAIERGARLEPHHDPIHDQSWYLDSPLRERLYKEYAVEGYAIVQCLGDAIFIPAGAPHQVRNLHNCIKVAEDFVSPENVSHCFHLTQEFRELSDTHSNHEDKLQIKNIIYHAVKDSLSVLSLKENCVSLKQESTDS
;
A
#
# COMPACT_ATOMS: atom_id res chain seq x y z
N ASN A 1 6.53 3.76 0.37
CA ASN A 1 6.59 4.10 1.82
C ASN A 1 7.98 3.77 2.35
N VAL A 2 8.72 4.76 2.85
CA VAL A 2 10.09 4.62 3.36
C VAL A 2 10.11 4.83 4.87
N MET A 3 10.72 3.90 5.61
CA MET A 3 10.96 4.04 7.05
C MET A 3 12.19 4.91 7.29
N VAL A 4 11.99 6.16 7.74
CA VAL A 4 13.09 7.11 7.93
C VAL A 4 13.59 7.18 9.37
N TYR A 5 12.79 6.72 10.33
CA TYR A 5 13.19 6.66 11.74
C TYR A 5 12.47 5.54 12.49
N VAL A 6 13.19 4.85 13.38
CA VAL A 6 12.63 3.90 14.35
C VAL A 6 13.16 4.24 15.74
N GLY A 7 12.26 4.59 16.66
CA GLY A 7 12.57 4.92 18.04
C GLY A 7 12.18 3.79 18.99
N VAL A 8 13.16 3.10 19.54
CA VAL A 8 12.97 2.08 20.58
C VAL A 8 12.95 2.78 21.94
N PRO A 9 11.88 2.65 22.75
CA PRO A 9 11.84 3.20 24.11
C PRO A 9 13.01 2.69 24.96
N LYS A 10 13.55 3.54 25.83
CA LYS A 10 14.71 3.25 26.71
C LYS A 10 14.35 3.37 28.20
N ASP A 11 13.07 3.42 28.50
CA ASP A 11 12.52 3.37 29.85
C ASP A 11 12.60 1.96 30.44
N SER A 12 12.10 1.79 31.66
CA SER A 12 12.17 0.53 32.43
C SER A 12 11.59 -0.68 31.69
N ASP A 13 10.70 -0.45 30.72
CA ASP A 13 9.93 -1.48 30.04
C ASP A 13 10.50 -1.79 28.63
N SER A 14 11.68 -1.24 28.30
CA SER A 14 12.35 -1.37 27.00
C SER A 14 12.49 -2.83 26.54
N GLU A 15 12.91 -3.74 27.43
CA GLU A 15 13.07 -5.15 27.09
C GLU A 15 11.73 -5.82 26.74
N ASP A 16 10.66 -5.46 27.43
CA ASP A 16 9.34 -6.04 27.22
C ASP A 16 8.72 -5.51 25.91
N HIS A 17 8.92 -4.23 25.59
CA HIS A 17 8.56 -3.69 24.28
C HIS A 17 9.28 -4.40 23.13
N ILE A 18 10.56 -4.72 23.29
CA ILE A 18 11.34 -5.46 22.31
C ILE A 18 10.82 -6.90 22.17
N LYS A 19 10.55 -7.59 23.29
CA LYS A 19 9.98 -8.95 23.27
C LYS A 19 8.63 -9.00 22.58
N GLU A 20 7.76 -8.03 22.87
CA GLU A 20 6.44 -7.91 22.26
C GLU A 20 6.51 -7.65 20.75
N ALA A 21 7.46 -6.82 20.31
CA ALA A 21 7.72 -6.61 18.88
C ALA A 21 8.10 -7.92 18.19
N TYR A 22 9.03 -8.70 18.77
CA TYR A 22 9.42 -9.99 18.20
C TYR A 22 8.29 -11.02 18.23
N ARG A 23 7.46 -11.04 19.28
CA ARG A 23 6.28 -11.92 19.34
C ARG A 23 5.31 -11.61 18.21
N ALA A 24 5.02 -10.33 17.97
CA ALA A 24 4.15 -9.91 16.87
C ALA A 24 4.71 -10.31 15.49
N ILE A 25 6.04 -10.27 15.32
CA ILE A 25 6.69 -10.75 14.09
C ILE A 25 6.55 -12.26 13.95
N ASP A 26 6.81 -13.04 15.00
CA ASP A 26 6.73 -14.49 14.97
C ASP A 26 5.30 -15.00 14.71
N GLU A 27 4.29 -14.31 15.26
CA GLU A 27 2.88 -14.64 15.02
C GLU A 27 2.43 -14.35 13.59
N ALA A 28 2.98 -13.30 12.96
CA ALA A 28 2.52 -12.84 11.65
C ALA A 28 3.32 -13.40 10.47
N CYS A 29 4.64 -13.55 10.61
CA CYS A 29 5.51 -13.95 9.51
C CYS A 29 5.83 -15.44 9.62
N SER A 30 5.37 -16.26 8.67
CA SER A 30 5.78 -17.66 8.56
C SER A 30 7.18 -17.82 7.96
N ASP A 31 7.70 -16.80 7.27
CA ASP A 31 8.99 -16.83 6.57
C ASP A 31 10.19 -16.79 7.54
N MET A 32 11.05 -17.80 7.41
CA MET A 32 12.27 -17.94 8.21
C MET A 32 13.30 -16.85 7.90
N LEU A 33 13.38 -16.39 6.64
CA LEU A 33 14.38 -15.40 6.23
C LEU A 33 14.11 -14.04 6.87
N THR A 34 12.86 -13.62 6.92
CA THR A 34 12.41 -12.38 7.58
C THR A 34 12.70 -12.45 9.08
N ARG A 35 12.37 -13.57 9.74
CA ARG A 35 12.68 -13.78 11.16
C ARG A 35 14.17 -13.73 11.46
N ARG A 36 15.01 -14.32 10.59
CA ARG A 36 16.47 -14.23 10.72
C ARG A 36 16.97 -12.81 10.51
N ARG A 37 16.46 -12.11 9.48
CA ARG A 37 16.86 -10.73 9.18
C ARG A 37 16.72 -9.82 10.39
N VAL A 38 15.59 -9.88 11.09
CA VAL A 38 15.32 -9.01 12.24
C VAL A 38 16.02 -9.44 13.54
N ARG A 39 16.49 -10.69 13.65
CA ARG A 39 17.15 -11.22 14.86
C ARG A 39 18.68 -11.29 14.76
N GLU A 40 19.19 -11.62 13.59
CA GLU A 40 20.61 -11.89 13.35
C GLU A 40 21.34 -10.66 12.79
N LYS A 41 20.63 -9.82 12.03
CA LYS A 41 21.19 -8.54 11.57
C LYS A 41 20.86 -7.46 12.60
N THR A 42 21.74 -6.49 12.76
CA THR A 42 21.54 -5.31 13.63
C THR A 42 20.50 -4.33 13.06
N GLU A 43 19.51 -4.83 12.31
CA GLU A 43 18.42 -4.05 11.75
C GLU A 43 17.37 -3.78 12.83
N VAL A 44 16.78 -2.58 12.82
CA VAL A 44 15.77 -2.21 13.82
C VAL A 44 14.38 -2.34 13.18
N PRO A 45 13.54 -3.31 13.60
CA PRO A 45 12.20 -3.49 13.05
C PRO A 45 11.29 -2.35 13.50
N GLY A 46 10.71 -1.61 12.55
CA GLY A 46 9.83 -0.48 12.88
C GLY A 46 8.34 -0.86 12.86
N ALA A 47 7.89 -1.51 11.79
CA ALA A 47 6.48 -1.81 11.58
C ALA A 47 6.25 -3.17 10.92
N LEU A 48 5.10 -3.76 11.21
CA LEU A 48 4.58 -4.96 10.57
C LEU A 48 3.45 -4.58 9.63
N TRP A 49 3.56 -4.99 8.37
CA TRP A 49 2.58 -4.79 7.33
C TRP A 49 1.89 -6.11 6.99
N HIS A 50 0.61 -6.04 6.67
CA HIS A 50 -0.06 -7.07 5.89
C HIS A 50 -0.61 -6.42 4.63
N ILE A 51 -0.20 -6.93 3.46
CA ILE A 51 -0.62 -6.42 2.15
C ILE A 51 -1.33 -7.54 1.40
N TYR A 52 -2.49 -7.25 0.83
CA TYR A 52 -3.29 -8.21 0.08
C TYR A 52 -3.34 -7.83 -1.40
N SER A 53 -3.57 -8.82 -2.25
CA SER A 53 -3.78 -8.57 -3.68
C SER A 53 -4.99 -7.66 -3.89
N ALA A 54 -4.88 -6.69 -4.81
CA ALA A 54 -6.01 -5.85 -5.22
C ALA A 54 -7.21 -6.68 -5.71
N ARG A 55 -6.95 -7.86 -6.30
CA ARG A 55 -7.98 -8.78 -6.81
C ARG A 55 -8.81 -9.44 -5.70
N ASP A 56 -8.31 -9.46 -4.47
CA ASP A 56 -8.99 -10.09 -3.33
C ASP A 56 -9.73 -9.07 -2.45
N ALA A 57 -9.76 -7.80 -2.83
CA ALA A 57 -10.43 -6.74 -2.07
C ALA A 57 -11.90 -7.06 -1.79
N ASP A 58 -12.65 -7.55 -2.78
CA ASP A 58 -14.07 -7.88 -2.61
C ASP A 58 -14.32 -9.04 -1.63
N LYS A 59 -13.42 -10.03 -1.61
CA LYS A 59 -13.48 -11.12 -0.64
C LYS A 59 -13.22 -10.63 0.77
N ILE A 60 -12.29 -9.68 0.93
CA ILE A 60 -12.01 -9.04 2.21
C ILE A 60 -13.22 -8.22 2.67
N ARG A 61 -13.87 -7.46 1.77
CA ARG A 61 -15.12 -6.74 2.07
C ARG A 61 -16.21 -7.69 2.56
N ASP A 62 -16.43 -8.79 1.85
CA ASP A 62 -17.45 -9.78 2.20
C ASP A 62 -17.20 -10.38 3.59
N LEU A 63 -15.96 -10.80 3.89
CA LEU A 63 -15.60 -11.28 5.22
C LEU A 63 -15.87 -10.24 6.30
N LEU A 64 -15.43 -9.00 6.11
CA LEU A 64 -15.58 -7.94 7.11
C LEU A 64 -17.05 -7.59 7.36
N ASN A 65 -17.86 -7.53 6.31
CA ASN A 65 -19.31 -7.35 6.39
C ASN A 65 -19.98 -8.50 7.16
N LYS A 66 -19.60 -9.74 6.85
CA LYS A 66 -20.08 -10.93 7.56
C LYS A 66 -19.75 -10.87 9.06
N VAL A 67 -18.50 -10.54 9.40
CA VAL A 67 -18.06 -10.39 10.80
C VAL A 67 -18.79 -9.25 11.50
N ALA A 68 -19.04 -8.13 10.82
CA ALA A 68 -19.79 -7.01 11.38
C ALA A 68 -21.23 -7.42 11.75
N ILE A 69 -21.92 -8.13 10.86
CA ILE A 69 -23.27 -8.66 11.11
C ILE A 69 -23.27 -9.66 12.27
N GLU A 70 -22.29 -10.57 12.33
CA GLU A 70 -22.15 -11.52 13.44
C GLU A 70 -21.93 -10.82 14.80
N ARG A 71 -21.27 -9.65 14.79
CA ARG A 71 -21.07 -8.79 15.97
C ARG A 71 -22.28 -7.88 16.27
N GLY A 72 -23.37 -8.00 15.51
CA GLY A 72 -24.61 -7.26 15.73
C GLY A 72 -24.70 -5.90 15.04
N ALA A 73 -23.77 -5.56 14.14
CA ALA A 73 -23.87 -4.35 13.34
C ALA A 73 -24.99 -4.47 12.29
N ARG A 74 -25.59 -3.33 11.94
CA ARG A 74 -26.47 -3.19 10.77
C ARG A 74 -25.68 -2.49 9.69
N LEU A 75 -25.56 -3.11 8.52
CA LEU A 75 -24.82 -2.53 7.40
C LEU A 75 -25.70 -1.51 6.70
N GLU A 76 -25.18 -0.29 6.52
CA GLU A 76 -25.83 0.72 5.71
C GLU A 76 -25.68 0.38 4.20
N PRO A 77 -26.59 0.85 3.32
CA PRO A 77 -26.59 0.52 1.89
C PRO A 77 -25.30 0.83 1.11
N HIS A 78 -24.40 1.65 1.68
CA HIS A 78 -23.13 2.08 1.09
C HIS A 78 -21.93 1.80 2.02
N HIS A 79 -22.07 0.85 2.95
CA HIS A 79 -20.98 0.46 3.84
C HIS A 79 -19.89 -0.28 3.07
N ASP A 80 -18.68 0.27 3.09
CA ASP A 80 -17.48 -0.39 2.58
C ASP A 80 -16.41 -0.40 3.67
N PRO A 81 -16.16 -1.55 4.31
CA PRO A 81 -15.25 -1.62 5.45
C PRO A 81 -13.78 -1.35 5.08
N ILE A 82 -13.40 -1.45 3.80
CA ILE A 82 -12.06 -1.11 3.33
C ILE A 82 -11.92 0.41 3.19
N HIS A 83 -12.93 1.08 2.61
CA HIS A 83 -12.91 2.55 2.48
C HIS A 83 -13.12 3.27 3.81
N ASP A 84 -13.90 2.68 4.71
CA ASP A 84 -14.14 3.19 6.06
C ASP A 84 -12.89 3.14 6.95
N GLN A 85 -11.89 2.33 6.58
CA GLN A 85 -10.64 2.13 7.33
C GLN A 85 -10.87 1.78 8.81
N SER A 86 -11.96 1.06 9.11
CA SER A 86 -12.44 0.81 10.47
C SER A 86 -11.99 -0.54 11.06
N TRP A 87 -11.32 -1.38 10.26
CA TRP A 87 -10.92 -2.73 10.63
C TRP A 87 -9.41 -2.92 10.64
N TYR A 88 -8.95 -3.73 11.59
CA TYR A 88 -7.63 -4.36 11.57
C TYR A 88 -7.82 -5.88 11.57
N LEU A 89 -7.29 -6.56 10.56
CA LEU A 89 -7.30 -8.03 10.47
C LEU A 89 -6.27 -8.60 11.45
N ASP A 90 -6.72 -8.93 12.66
CA ASP A 90 -5.94 -9.65 13.66
C ASP A 90 -5.67 -11.11 13.26
N SER A 91 -4.95 -11.87 14.09
CA SER A 91 -4.58 -13.25 13.76
C SER A 91 -5.81 -14.15 13.46
N PRO A 92 -6.87 -14.17 14.31
CA PRO A 92 -8.09 -14.91 14.01
C PRO A 92 -8.76 -14.49 12.70
N LEU A 93 -8.87 -13.19 12.41
CA LEU A 93 -9.50 -12.72 11.17
C LEU A 93 -8.67 -13.09 9.94
N ARG A 94 -7.34 -13.02 10.00
CA ARG A 94 -6.46 -13.47 8.91
C ARG A 94 -6.57 -14.97 8.67
N GLU A 95 -6.58 -15.77 9.73
CA GLU A 95 -6.78 -17.22 9.62
C GLU A 95 -8.14 -17.56 9.01
N ARG A 96 -9.19 -16.85 9.42
CA ARG A 96 -10.54 -17.00 8.87
C ARG A 96 -10.62 -16.59 7.40
N LEU A 97 -9.99 -15.48 7.03
CA LEU A 97 -9.89 -15.00 5.65
C LEU A 97 -9.25 -16.06 4.74
N TYR A 98 -8.17 -16.69 5.19
CA TYR A 98 -7.55 -17.80 4.46
C TYR A 98 -8.46 -19.02 4.37
N LYS A 99 -9.06 -19.47 5.49
CA LYS A 99 -9.90 -20.67 5.52
C LYS A 99 -11.17 -20.56 4.68
N GLU A 100 -11.85 -19.41 4.73
CA GLU A 100 -13.15 -19.22 4.08
C GLU A 100 -13.03 -18.73 2.63
N TYR A 101 -11.99 -17.94 2.32
CA TYR A 101 -11.88 -17.26 1.02
C TYR A 101 -10.60 -17.62 0.23
N ALA A 102 -9.72 -18.44 0.80
CA ALA A 102 -8.40 -18.77 0.25
C ALA A 102 -7.57 -17.51 -0.09
N VAL A 103 -7.76 -16.44 0.68
CA VAL A 103 -7.01 -15.19 0.53
C VAL A 103 -5.83 -15.21 1.48
N GLU A 104 -4.63 -15.17 0.90
CA GLU A 104 -3.37 -15.03 1.63
C GLU A 104 -2.79 -13.63 1.37
N GLY A 105 -2.28 -13.01 2.43
CA GLY A 105 -1.60 -11.72 2.36
C GLY A 105 -0.09 -11.88 2.59
N TYR A 106 0.65 -10.83 2.25
CA TYR A 106 2.08 -10.73 2.51
C TYR A 106 2.30 -10.07 3.87
N ALA A 107 2.79 -10.83 4.85
CA ALA A 107 3.31 -10.29 6.10
C ALA A 107 4.74 -9.77 5.88
N ILE A 108 4.95 -8.45 6.05
CA ILE A 108 6.22 -7.79 5.77
C ILE A 108 6.67 -7.00 6.99
N VAL A 109 7.88 -7.27 7.48
CA VAL A 109 8.52 -6.43 8.50
C VAL A 109 9.30 -5.32 7.81
N GLN A 110 8.95 -4.07 8.11
CA GLN A 110 9.63 -2.89 7.64
C GLN A 110 10.66 -2.44 8.68
N CYS A 111 11.94 -2.59 8.35
CA CYS A 111 13.06 -2.11 9.16
C CYS A 111 13.42 -0.66 8.81
N LEU A 112 14.25 -0.02 9.65
CA LEU A 112 14.82 1.29 9.34
C LEU A 112 15.53 1.28 7.98
N GLY A 113 15.17 2.22 7.10
CA GLY A 113 15.72 2.33 5.74
C GLY A 113 14.95 1.54 4.67
N ASP A 114 14.06 0.62 5.04
CA ASP A 114 13.28 -0.16 4.07
C ASP A 114 12.27 0.73 3.33
N ALA A 115 12.21 0.52 2.01
CA ALA A 115 11.18 1.08 1.14
C ALA A 115 10.20 -0.03 0.71
N ILE A 116 8.93 0.13 1.08
CA ILE A 116 7.83 -0.75 0.65
C ILE A 116 7.08 -0.07 -0.50
N PHE A 117 6.96 -0.80 -1.62
CA PHE A 117 6.13 -0.44 -2.75
C PHE A 117 4.78 -1.14 -2.60
N ILE A 118 3.70 -0.38 -2.64
CA ILE A 118 2.33 -0.89 -2.51
C ILE A 118 1.64 -0.69 -3.86
N PRO A 119 1.19 -1.76 -4.53
CA PRO A 119 0.44 -1.63 -5.77
C PRO A 119 -0.88 -0.89 -5.57
N ALA A 120 -1.30 -0.13 -6.57
CA ALA A 120 -2.61 0.51 -6.55
C ALA A 120 -3.73 -0.52 -6.32
N GLY A 121 -4.71 -0.17 -5.48
CA GLY A 121 -5.86 -1.03 -5.15
C GLY A 121 -5.58 -2.14 -4.14
N ALA A 122 -4.33 -2.38 -3.73
CA ALA A 122 -3.98 -3.41 -2.75
C ALA A 122 -4.43 -3.00 -1.33
N PRO A 123 -5.38 -3.72 -0.70
CA PRO A 123 -5.72 -3.48 0.70
C PRO A 123 -4.50 -3.76 1.58
N HIS A 124 -4.23 -2.88 2.55
CA HIS A 124 -3.08 -3.04 3.42
C HIS A 124 -3.33 -2.43 4.81
N GLN A 125 -2.68 -2.99 5.81
CA GLN A 125 -2.72 -2.51 7.19
C GLN A 125 -1.31 -2.48 7.79
N VAL A 126 -1.09 -1.55 8.72
CA VAL A 126 0.21 -1.34 9.35
C VAL A 126 0.05 -1.36 10.86
N ARG A 127 0.90 -2.14 11.54
CA ARG A 127 1.07 -2.11 12.99
C ARG A 127 2.48 -1.66 13.31
N ASN A 128 2.62 -0.50 13.95
CA ASN A 128 3.92 -0.08 14.48
C ASN A 128 4.34 -1.04 15.60
N LEU A 129 5.58 -1.54 15.51
CA LEU A 129 6.23 -2.34 16.54
C LEU A 129 6.98 -1.42 17.51
N HIS A 130 7.53 -0.33 16.99
CA HIS A 130 8.19 0.75 17.73
C HIS A 130 7.74 2.12 17.20
N ASN A 131 8.20 3.21 17.82
CA ASN A 131 7.91 4.55 17.33
C ASN A 131 8.50 4.71 15.93
N CYS A 132 7.71 5.20 14.98
CA CYS A 132 8.14 5.25 13.57
C CYS A 132 7.89 6.63 12.98
N ILE A 133 8.82 7.09 12.14
CA ILE A 133 8.56 8.15 11.16
C ILE A 133 8.68 7.52 9.78
N LYS A 134 7.65 7.72 8.95
CA LYS A 134 7.56 7.18 7.59
C LYS A 134 7.26 8.32 6.62
N VAL A 135 7.87 8.26 5.45
CA VAL A 135 7.56 9.16 4.33
C VAL A 135 6.99 8.31 3.20
N ALA A 136 5.86 8.73 2.64
CA ALA A 136 5.25 8.08 1.49
C ALA A 136 5.11 9.09 0.35
N GLU A 137 5.32 8.61 -0.86
CA GLU A 137 5.12 9.35 -2.10
C GLU A 137 4.29 8.47 -3.00
N ASP A 138 3.22 9.04 -3.55
CA ASP A 138 2.34 8.36 -4.48
C ASP A 138 2.85 8.59 -5.91
N PHE A 139 2.74 7.58 -6.77
CA PHE A 139 3.11 7.68 -8.18
C PHE A 139 2.19 6.82 -9.05
N VAL A 140 2.13 7.14 -10.35
CA VAL A 140 1.39 6.33 -11.34
C VAL A 140 2.41 5.67 -12.26
N SER A 141 2.52 4.34 -12.18
CA SER A 141 3.32 3.59 -13.13
C SER A 141 2.53 3.32 -14.42
N PRO A 142 3.21 3.26 -15.60
CA PRO A 142 2.54 2.91 -16.85
C PRO A 142 1.79 1.57 -16.81
N GLU A 143 2.31 0.57 -16.08
CA GLU A 143 1.73 -0.77 -15.95
C GLU A 143 0.38 -0.75 -15.23
N ASN A 144 0.18 0.20 -14.32
CA ASN A 144 -1.01 0.27 -13.48
C ASN A 144 -1.95 1.43 -13.85
N VAL A 145 -1.64 2.24 -14.87
CA VAL A 145 -2.41 3.45 -15.20
C VAL A 145 -3.91 3.19 -15.41
N SER A 146 -4.26 2.08 -16.08
CA SER A 146 -5.67 1.71 -16.30
C SER A 146 -6.37 1.34 -14.99
N HIS A 147 -5.68 0.60 -14.12
CA HIS A 147 -6.23 0.24 -12.81
C HIS A 147 -6.39 1.47 -11.91
N CYS A 148 -5.38 2.35 -11.87
CA CYS A 148 -5.46 3.61 -11.14
C CYS A 148 -6.62 4.48 -11.64
N PHE A 149 -6.86 4.53 -12.95
CA PHE A 149 -7.98 5.29 -13.52
C PHE A 149 -9.34 4.73 -13.08
N HIS A 150 -9.52 3.41 -13.11
CA HIS A 150 -10.75 2.78 -12.60
C HIS A 150 -10.95 3.04 -11.11
N LEU A 151 -9.90 2.87 -10.29
CA LEU A 151 -9.97 3.16 -8.85
C LEU A 151 -10.35 4.63 -8.60
N THR A 152 -9.78 5.59 -9.33
CA THR A 152 -10.17 7.00 -9.22
C THR A 152 -11.66 7.22 -9.53
N GLN A 153 -12.25 6.45 -10.43
CA GLN A 153 -13.67 6.53 -10.75
C GLN A 153 -14.53 5.90 -9.64
N GLU A 154 -14.17 4.71 -9.15
CA GLU A 154 -14.82 4.06 -8.00
C GLU A 154 -14.82 4.97 -6.75
N PHE A 155 -13.67 5.59 -6.44
CA PHE A 155 -13.57 6.54 -5.34
C PHE A 155 -14.52 7.73 -5.49
N ARG A 156 -14.70 8.25 -6.72
CA ARG A 156 -15.63 9.36 -6.97
C ARG A 156 -17.08 8.93 -6.77
N GLU A 157 -17.46 7.75 -7.24
CA GLU A 157 -18.81 7.20 -7.09
C GLU A 157 -19.16 6.92 -5.61
N LEU A 158 -18.17 6.55 -4.80
CA LEU A 158 -18.32 6.37 -3.35
C LEU A 158 -18.30 7.71 -2.58
N SER A 159 -17.78 8.79 -3.17
CA SER A 159 -17.53 10.06 -2.47
C SER A 159 -18.76 10.92 -2.20
N ASP A 160 -19.93 10.61 -2.75
CA ASP A 160 -21.16 11.36 -2.41
C ASP A 160 -21.59 11.12 -0.94
N THR A 161 -21.05 10.08 -0.29
CA THR A 161 -21.35 9.72 1.12
C THR A 161 -20.10 9.58 2.02
N HIS A 162 -18.88 9.64 1.47
CA HIS A 162 -17.63 9.35 2.19
C HIS A 162 -16.69 10.57 2.27
N SER A 163 -16.08 10.79 3.42
CA SER A 163 -15.28 11.98 3.77
C SER A 163 -13.98 12.20 2.99
N ASN A 164 -13.58 11.27 2.10
CA ASN A 164 -12.37 11.36 1.26
C ASN A 164 -12.71 11.93 -0.13
N HIS A 165 -12.99 13.23 -0.19
CA HIS A 165 -13.54 13.93 -1.36
C HIS A 165 -12.52 14.43 -2.40
N GLU A 166 -11.21 14.20 -2.23
CA GLU A 166 -10.18 14.84 -3.08
C GLU A 166 -9.51 13.86 -4.05
N ASP A 167 -9.52 14.21 -5.35
CA ASP A 167 -8.67 13.59 -6.38
C ASP A 167 -7.19 13.98 -6.12
N LYS A 168 -6.60 13.37 -5.09
CA LYS A 168 -5.24 13.68 -4.60
C LYS A 168 -4.16 13.37 -5.63
N LEU A 169 -4.39 12.36 -6.47
CA LEU A 169 -3.41 11.88 -7.44
C LEU A 169 -3.44 12.67 -8.76
N GLN A 170 -4.58 13.28 -9.11
CA GLN A 170 -4.78 13.99 -10.38
C GLN A 170 -4.34 13.18 -11.61
N ILE A 171 -4.76 11.92 -11.69
CA ILE A 171 -4.27 10.97 -12.73
C ILE A 171 -4.43 11.50 -14.16
N LYS A 172 -5.50 12.25 -14.44
CA LYS A 172 -5.74 12.87 -15.74
C LYS A 172 -4.65 13.89 -16.09
N ASN A 173 -4.19 14.69 -15.11
CA ASN A 173 -3.11 15.65 -15.30
C ASN A 173 -1.78 14.93 -15.53
N ILE A 174 -1.49 13.88 -14.76
CA ILE A 174 -0.27 13.07 -14.92
C ILE A 174 -0.20 12.51 -16.34
N ILE A 175 -1.28 11.88 -16.83
CA ILE A 175 -1.34 11.32 -18.18
C ILE A 175 -1.17 12.43 -19.23
N TYR A 176 -1.88 13.55 -19.09
CA TYR A 176 -1.79 14.67 -20.02
C TYR A 176 -0.36 15.22 -20.13
N HIS A 177 0.29 15.48 -19.00
CA HIS A 177 1.66 16.00 -18.97
C HIS A 177 2.67 14.97 -19.50
N ALA A 178 2.53 13.70 -19.14
CA ALA A 178 3.39 12.63 -19.67
C ALA A 178 3.32 12.52 -21.21
N VAL A 179 2.11 12.59 -21.78
CA VAL A 179 1.91 12.57 -23.24
C VAL A 179 2.43 13.86 -23.88
N LYS A 180 2.11 15.03 -23.31
CA LYS A 180 2.59 16.33 -23.81
C LYS A 180 4.11 16.40 -23.86
N ASP A 181 4.79 15.93 -22.82
CA ASP A 181 6.24 15.94 -22.74
C ASP A 181 6.86 14.95 -23.73
N SER A 182 6.26 13.75 -23.85
CA SER A 182 6.67 12.74 -24.83
C SER A 182 6.57 13.27 -26.27
N LEU A 183 5.45 13.91 -26.63
CA LEU A 183 5.26 14.54 -27.94
C LEU A 183 6.26 15.67 -28.17
N SER A 184 6.54 16.48 -27.15
CA SER A 184 7.53 17.57 -27.24
C SER A 184 8.93 17.03 -27.58
N VAL A 185 9.34 15.92 -26.96
CA VAL A 185 10.62 15.25 -27.25
C VAL A 185 10.64 14.68 -28.67
N LEU A 186 9.56 14.07 -29.13
CA LEU A 186 9.47 13.52 -30.49
C LEU A 186 9.52 14.62 -31.56
N SER A 187 8.78 15.71 -31.38
CA SER A 187 8.80 16.85 -32.31
C SER A 187 10.15 17.54 -32.41
N LEU A 188 10.90 17.64 -31.29
CA LEU A 188 12.27 18.14 -31.29
C LEU A 188 13.21 17.23 -32.11
N LYS A 189 12.99 15.91 -32.04
CA LYS A 189 13.78 14.93 -32.79
C LYS A 189 13.50 15.02 -34.29
N GLU A 190 12.23 15.16 -34.70
CA GLU A 190 11.87 15.36 -36.11
C GLU A 190 12.52 16.63 -36.68
N ASN A 191 12.44 17.75 -35.97
CA ASN A 191 13.08 19.00 -36.39
C ASN A 191 14.60 18.88 -36.48
N CYS A 192 15.24 18.13 -35.58
CA CYS A 192 16.69 17.91 -35.60
C CYS A 192 17.14 16.97 -36.73
N VAL A 193 16.30 16.02 -37.15
CA VAL A 193 16.57 15.14 -38.31
C VAL A 193 16.41 15.92 -39.62
N SER A 194 15.36 16.74 -39.75
CA SER A 194 15.15 17.61 -40.92
C SER A 194 16.33 18.57 -41.13
N LEU A 195 16.83 19.20 -40.06
CA LEU A 195 18.00 20.09 -40.11
C LEU A 195 19.31 19.37 -40.47
N LYS A 196 19.44 18.06 -40.24
CA LYS A 196 20.62 17.26 -40.63
C LYS A 196 20.56 16.78 -42.07
N GLN A 197 19.36 16.58 -42.62
CA GLN A 197 19.20 16.27 -44.05
C GLN A 197 19.51 17.50 -44.91
N GLU A 198 19.05 18.69 -44.52
CA GLU A 198 19.36 19.92 -45.27
C GLU A 198 20.85 20.29 -45.26
N SER A 199 21.62 19.89 -44.24
CA SER A 199 23.06 20.20 -44.16
C SER A 199 23.98 19.17 -44.83
N THR A 200 23.45 18.06 -45.32
CA THR A 200 24.22 17.02 -46.03
C THR A 200 24.01 17.04 -47.55
N ASP A 201 23.00 17.77 -48.04
CA ASP A 201 22.72 17.98 -49.47
C ASP A 201 23.27 19.31 -50.04
N SER A 202 24.13 20.01 -49.29
CA SER A 202 24.83 21.24 -49.69
C SER A 202 26.35 21.06 -49.73
#